data_AF-A0A927JXL0-F1
#
_entry.id   AF-A0A927JXL0-F1
#
_cell.length_a   1.000
_cell.length_b   1.000
_cell.length_c   1.000
_cell.angle_alpha   90.00
_cell.angle_beta   90.00
_cell.angle_gamma   90.00
#
_symmetry.space_group_name_H-M   'P 1'
#
loop_
_entity.id
_entity.type
_entity.pdbx_description
1 polymer ?
#
loop_
_entity_poly.entity_id
_entity_poly.type
_entity_poly.pdbx_seq_one_letter_code
_entity_poly.pdbx_strand_id
1 'polypeptide(L)'
;MEFAPVLSTVAKTIQTAIAPVFLLAGIGAILNVMVGRLARIVDRARDLEKLHPASIGPEHERHVFELRLLDRRIHVINTAVFLVVLAAVANCCVVAMLFTAELLDLRLGKAVAIAFILSMVLLIGGLMWFLVEVRMSVRAIRVRAELLERTRQ
;
A
#
# COMPACT_ATOMS: atom_id res chain seq x y z
N MET A 1 -29.47 37.30 -13.49
CA MET A 1 -28.94 36.64 -12.27
C MET A 1 -29.13 35.12 -12.42
N GLU A 2 -28.35 34.48 -13.30
CA GLU A 2 -28.50 33.05 -13.64
C GLU A 2 -27.39 32.16 -13.05
N PHE A 3 -26.47 32.73 -12.26
CA PHE A 3 -25.31 32.03 -11.69
C PHE A 3 -25.64 31.19 -10.45
N ALA A 4 -26.74 31.49 -9.75
CA ALA A 4 -27.13 30.79 -8.51
C ALA A 4 -27.43 29.27 -8.68
N PRO A 5 -28.18 28.80 -9.71
CA PRO A 5 -28.45 27.38 -9.88
C PRO A 5 -27.20 26.55 -10.25
N VAL A 6 -26.29 27.12 -11.05
CA VAL A 6 -25.05 26.43 -11.45
C VAL A 6 -24.09 26.28 -10.26
N LEU A 7 -23.93 27.34 -9.45
CA LEU A 7 -23.08 27.30 -8.25
C LEU A 7 -23.60 26.28 -7.22
N SER A 8 -24.94 26.20 -7.06
CA SER A 8 -25.62 25.24 -6.20
C SER A 8 -25.33 23.78 -6.60
N THR A 9 -25.38 23.48 -7.89
CA THR A 9 -25.18 22.14 -8.47
C THR A 9 -23.73 21.68 -8.31
N VAL A 10 -22.77 22.56 -8.62
CA VAL A 10 -21.34 22.29 -8.45
C VAL A 10 -20.98 22.11 -6.97
N ALA A 11 -21.52 22.94 -6.07
CA ALA A 11 -21.27 22.83 -4.63
C ALA A 11 -21.75 21.50 -4.05
N LYS A 12 -22.93 21.02 -4.48
CA LYS A 12 -23.49 19.72 -4.06
C LYS A 12 -22.65 18.54 -4.56
N THR A 13 -22.13 18.64 -5.78
CA THR A 13 -21.24 17.61 -6.35
C THR A 13 -19.91 17.56 -5.61
N ILE A 14 -19.31 18.72 -5.31
CA ILE A 14 -18.12 18.81 -4.47
C ILE A 14 -18.39 18.12 -3.12
N GLN A 15 -19.49 18.46 -2.45
CA GLN A 15 -19.84 17.87 -1.16
C GLN A 15 -19.95 16.34 -1.20
N THR A 16 -20.51 15.80 -2.29
CA THR A 16 -20.62 14.35 -2.50
C THR A 16 -19.27 13.70 -2.80
N ALA A 17 -18.37 14.42 -3.49
CA ALA A 17 -17.01 13.96 -3.80
C ALA A 17 -16.01 14.09 -2.64
N ILE A 18 -16.31 14.86 -1.58
CA ILE A 18 -15.40 15.02 -0.43
C ILE A 18 -15.04 13.67 0.22
N ALA A 19 -16.02 12.79 0.40
CA ALA A 19 -15.79 11.49 1.05
C ALA A 19 -14.74 10.62 0.32
N PRO A 20 -14.86 10.34 -1.00
CA PRO A 20 -13.82 9.61 -1.73
C PRO A 20 -12.52 10.41 -1.84
N VAL A 21 -12.54 11.74 -1.97
CA VAL A 21 -11.28 12.52 -2.01
C VAL A 21 -10.53 12.44 -0.68
N PHE A 22 -11.21 12.47 0.46
CA PHE A 22 -10.59 12.32 1.78
C PHE A 22 -9.86 10.98 1.92
N LEU A 23 -10.43 9.92 1.36
CA LEU A 23 -9.79 8.60 1.33
C LEU A 23 -8.45 8.61 0.57
N LEU A 24 -8.29 9.42 -0.50
CA LEU A 24 -7.02 9.53 -1.22
C LEU A 24 -5.89 10.02 -0.32
N ALA A 25 -6.16 10.95 0.60
CA ALA A 25 -5.18 11.41 1.58
C ALA A 25 -4.76 10.26 2.52
N GLY A 26 -5.73 9.46 2.98
CA GLY A 26 -5.47 8.26 3.78
C GLY A 26 -4.62 7.23 3.03
N ILE A 27 -4.93 7.00 1.75
CA ILE A 27 -4.14 6.13 0.88
C ILE A 27 -2.71 6.66 0.72
N GLY A 28 -2.53 7.97 0.52
CA GLY A 28 -1.20 8.59 0.43
C GLY A 28 -0.36 8.38 1.70
N ALA A 29 -0.97 8.52 2.88
CA ALA A 29 -0.29 8.23 4.15
C ALA A 29 0.13 6.75 4.26
N ILE A 30 -0.76 5.82 3.87
CA ILE A 30 -0.46 4.38 3.88
C ILE A 30 0.68 4.06 2.90
N LEU A 31 0.66 4.63 1.69
CA LEU A 31 1.71 4.42 0.69
C LEU A 31 3.07 4.92 1.19
N ASN A 32 3.13 6.08 1.85
CA ASN A 32 4.37 6.57 2.45
C ASN A 32 4.95 5.57 3.46
N VAL A 33 4.11 4.96 4.30
CA VAL A 33 4.55 3.92 5.26
C VAL A 33 5.06 2.67 4.53
N MET A 34 4.36 2.22 3.49
CA MET A 34 4.76 1.04 2.71
C MET A 34 6.08 1.26 1.96
N VAL A 35 6.22 2.40 1.28
CA VAL A 35 7.44 2.77 0.53
C VAL A 35 8.62 2.94 1.48
N GLY A 36 8.44 3.59 2.63
CA GLY A 36 9.50 3.72 3.64
C GLY A 36 9.91 2.38 4.27
N ARG A 37 9.02 1.39 4.32
CA ARG A 37 9.37 0.01 4.70
C ARG A 37 10.12 -0.71 3.59
N LEU A 38 9.66 -0.60 2.35
CA LEU A 38 10.30 -1.22 1.19
C LEU A 38 11.74 -0.71 1.02
N ALA A 39 11.96 0.61 1.11
CA ALA A 39 13.29 1.22 1.04
C ALA A 39 14.25 0.57 2.06
N ARG A 40 13.85 0.48 3.34
CA ARG A 40 14.66 -0.15 4.38
C ARG A 40 14.96 -1.63 4.12
N ILE A 41 14.03 -2.38 3.51
CA ILE A 41 14.24 -3.79 3.17
C ILE A 41 15.25 -3.90 2.02
N VAL A 42 15.10 -3.08 0.98
CA VAL A 42 15.98 -3.04 -0.19
C VAL A 42 17.38 -2.58 0.19
N ASP A 43 17.51 -1.56 1.03
CA ASP A 43 18.80 -1.08 1.50
C ASP A 43 19.53 -2.17 2.30
N ARG A 44 18.81 -2.89 3.18
CA ARG A 44 19.38 -4.05 3.89
C ARG A 44 19.77 -5.18 2.94
N ALA A 45 19.00 -5.44 1.90
CA ALA A 45 19.34 -6.45 0.90
C ALA A 45 20.62 -6.08 0.15
N ARG A 46 20.74 -4.80 -0.28
CA ARG A 46 21.94 -4.29 -0.96
C ARG A 46 23.19 -4.35 -0.09
N ASP A 47 23.08 -4.04 1.19
CA ASP A 47 24.22 -4.14 2.10
C ASP A 47 24.65 -5.59 2.32
N LEU A 48 23.69 -6.52 2.37
CA LEU A 48 23.96 -7.95 2.47
C LEU A 48 24.58 -8.54 1.19
N GLU A 49 24.13 -8.07 0.02
CA GLU A 49 24.69 -8.45 -1.29
C GLU A 49 26.16 -8.03 -1.43
N LYS A 50 26.57 -6.88 -0.88
CA LYS A 50 27.98 -6.45 -0.87
C LYS A 50 28.90 -7.34 -0.04
N LEU A 51 28.37 -7.95 1.02
CA LEU A 51 29.10 -8.85 1.92
C LEU A 51 29.17 -10.28 1.38
N HIS A 52 28.26 -10.64 0.47
CA HIS A 52 28.13 -11.96 -0.11
C HIS A 52 29.42 -12.51 -0.76
N PRO A 53 30.18 -11.76 -1.59
CA PRO A 53 31.39 -12.25 -2.24
C PRO A 53 32.56 -12.53 -1.29
N ALA A 54 32.55 -11.92 -0.10
CA ALA A 54 33.61 -12.05 0.90
C ALA A 54 33.33 -13.17 1.93
N SER A 55 32.14 -13.76 1.90
CA SER A 55 31.69 -14.76 2.87
C SER A 55 32.02 -16.19 2.42
N ILE A 56 32.63 -17.00 3.30
CA ILE A 56 33.02 -18.39 3.04
C ILE A 56 32.52 -19.28 4.19
N GLY A 57 32.12 -20.52 3.91
CA GLY A 57 31.69 -21.49 4.91
C GLY A 57 30.27 -21.21 5.45
N PRO A 58 29.96 -21.54 6.72
CA PRO A 58 28.60 -21.47 7.27
C PRO A 58 28.00 -20.05 7.31
N GLU A 59 28.82 -19.00 7.26
CA GLU A 59 28.34 -17.62 7.15
C GLU A 59 27.74 -17.31 5.77
N HIS A 60 28.28 -17.91 4.70
CA HIS A 60 27.76 -17.75 3.35
C HIS A 60 26.32 -18.28 3.25
N GLU A 61 26.07 -19.51 3.75
CA GLU A 61 24.73 -20.10 3.76
C GLU A 61 23.73 -19.24 4.56
N ARG A 62 24.20 -18.64 5.66
CA ARG A 62 23.40 -17.72 6.48
C ARG A 62 23.04 -16.43 5.73
N HIS A 63 23.98 -15.85 4.98
CA HIS A 63 23.71 -14.67 4.13
C HIS A 63 22.71 -15.00 3.02
N VAL A 64 22.84 -16.17 2.37
CA VAL A 64 21.89 -16.65 1.36
C VAL A 64 20.49 -16.79 1.94
N PHE A 65 20.36 -17.39 3.13
CA PHE A 65 19.06 -17.55 3.78
C PHE A 65 18.40 -16.20 4.09
N GLU A 66 19.17 -15.23 4.61
CA GLU A 66 18.66 -13.90 4.89
C GLU A 66 18.28 -13.14 3.62
N LEU A 67 19.05 -13.25 2.52
CA LEU A 67 18.70 -12.69 1.22
C LEU A 67 17.37 -13.24 0.69
N ARG A 68 17.15 -14.56 0.74
CA ARG A 68 15.87 -15.17 0.33
C ARG A 68 14.68 -14.66 1.16
N LEU A 69 14.89 -14.43 2.46
CA LEU A 69 13.86 -13.87 3.32
C LEU A 69 13.54 -12.41 2.96
N LEU A 70 14.56 -11.60 2.68
CA LEU A 70 14.40 -10.21 2.25
C LEU A 70 13.69 -10.13 0.89
N ASP A 71 14.07 -10.97 -0.07
CA ASP A 71 13.43 -11.05 -1.39
C ASP A 71 11.93 -11.37 -1.29
N ARG A 72 11.57 -12.38 -0.49
CA ARG A 72 10.16 -12.70 -0.23
C ARG A 72 9.39 -11.52 0.37
N ARG A 73 10.00 -10.76 1.29
CA ARG A 73 9.38 -9.57 1.89
C ARG A 73 9.21 -8.44 0.86
N ILE A 74 10.18 -8.25 -0.03
CA ILE A 74 10.08 -7.30 -1.15
C ILE A 74 8.89 -7.66 -2.03
N HIS A 75 8.72 -8.92 -2.39
CA HIS A 75 7.58 -9.35 -3.20
C HIS A 75 6.23 -9.04 -2.53
N VAL A 76 6.09 -9.42 -1.25
CA VAL A 76 4.87 -9.23 -0.45
C VAL A 76 4.51 -7.75 -0.33
N ILE A 77 5.47 -6.88 -0.01
CA ILE A 77 5.20 -5.45 0.14
C ILE A 77 4.91 -4.79 -1.20
N ASN A 78 5.56 -5.23 -2.28
CA ASN A 78 5.31 -4.70 -3.61
C ASN A 78 3.88 -5.04 -4.10
N THR A 79 3.40 -6.25 -3.82
CA THR A 79 2.00 -6.63 -4.09
C THR A 79 1.02 -5.77 -3.28
N ALA A 80 1.34 -5.46 -2.02
CA ALA A 80 0.54 -4.56 -1.19
C ALA A 80 0.46 -3.16 -1.81
N VAL A 81 1.61 -2.57 -2.17
CA VAL A 81 1.71 -1.25 -2.81
C VAL A 81 0.91 -1.23 -4.11
N PHE A 82 1.06 -2.24 -4.96
CA PHE A 82 0.34 -2.34 -6.23
C PHE A 82 -1.19 -2.27 -6.03
N LEU A 83 -1.74 -3.06 -5.10
CA LEU A 83 -3.17 -3.06 -4.81
C LEU A 83 -3.67 -1.73 -4.26
N VAL A 84 -2.89 -1.08 -3.38
CA VAL A 84 -3.24 0.23 -2.82
C VAL A 84 -3.20 1.33 -3.88
N VAL A 85 -2.21 1.30 -4.79
CA VAL A 85 -2.16 2.23 -5.94
C VAL A 85 -3.36 2.00 -6.86
N LEU A 86 -3.71 0.74 -7.15
CA LEU A 86 -4.89 0.43 -7.99
C LEU A 86 -6.19 0.91 -7.33
N ALA A 87 -6.31 0.79 -6.00
CA ALA A 87 -7.42 1.35 -5.25
C ALA A 87 -7.49 2.88 -5.37
N ALA A 88 -6.35 3.58 -5.29
CA ALA A 88 -6.27 5.03 -5.47
C ALA A 88 -6.72 5.45 -6.88
N VAL A 89 -6.25 4.75 -7.91
CA VAL A 89 -6.66 5.00 -9.31
C VAL A 89 -8.16 4.80 -9.48
N ALA A 90 -8.71 3.70 -8.98
CA ALA A 90 -10.16 3.45 -9.02
C ALA A 90 -10.95 4.55 -8.29
N ASN A 91 -10.43 5.07 -7.19
CA ASN A 91 -11.06 6.16 -6.44
C ASN A 91 -10.98 7.50 -7.19
N CYS A 92 -9.89 7.78 -7.91
CA CYS A 92 -9.82 8.91 -8.85
C CYS A 92 -10.88 8.79 -9.96
N CYS A 93 -11.10 7.57 -10.50
CA CYS A 93 -12.19 7.33 -11.45
C CYS A 93 -13.57 7.59 -10.85
N VAL A 94 -13.81 7.21 -9.58
CA VAL A 94 -15.07 7.51 -8.87
C VAL A 94 -15.32 9.01 -8.80
N VAL A 95 -14.31 9.79 -8.42
CA VAL A 95 -14.41 11.25 -8.37
C VAL A 95 -14.72 11.83 -9.75
N ALA A 96 -14.00 11.40 -10.79
CA ALA A 96 -14.27 11.83 -12.16
C ALA A 96 -15.72 11.49 -12.60
N MET A 97 -16.18 10.27 -12.33
CA MET A 97 -17.54 9.85 -12.66
C MET A 97 -18.62 10.65 -11.93
N LEU A 98 -18.40 11.05 -10.67
CA LEU A 98 -19.35 11.91 -9.94
C LEU A 98 -19.52 13.26 -10.63
N PHE A 99 -18.42 13.90 -11.04
CA PHE A 99 -18.48 15.16 -11.78
C PHE A 99 -19.09 14.99 -13.18
N THR A 100 -18.75 13.91 -13.89
CA THR A 100 -19.33 13.63 -15.22
C THR A 100 -20.82 13.33 -15.13
N ALA A 101 -21.26 12.60 -14.11
CA ALA A 101 -22.67 12.29 -13.89
C ALA A 101 -23.51 13.55 -13.68
N GLU A 102 -23.02 14.48 -12.87
CA GLU A 102 -23.71 15.76 -12.64
C GLU A 102 -23.70 16.64 -13.89
N LEU A 103 -22.55 16.78 -14.57
CA LEU A 103 -22.41 17.72 -15.69
C LEU A 103 -23.22 17.32 -16.93
N LEU A 104 -23.42 16.02 -17.13
CA LEU A 104 -24.14 15.46 -18.29
C LEU A 104 -25.54 14.94 -17.92
N ASP A 105 -26.00 15.14 -16.68
CA ASP A 105 -27.27 14.64 -16.13
C ASP A 105 -27.47 13.12 -16.37
N LEU A 106 -26.37 12.35 -16.23
CA LEU A 106 -26.34 10.91 -16.48
C LEU A 106 -26.69 10.13 -15.22
N ARG A 107 -27.52 9.08 -15.37
CA ARG A 107 -27.87 8.15 -14.28
C ARG A 107 -26.76 7.12 -13.99
N LEU A 108 -25.53 7.59 -13.71
CA LEU A 108 -24.35 6.76 -13.45
C LEU A 108 -24.26 6.22 -12.00
N GLY A 109 -25.26 6.47 -11.16
CA GLY A 109 -25.20 6.13 -9.72
C GLY A 109 -24.80 4.68 -9.44
N LYS A 110 -25.30 3.70 -10.21
CA LYS A 110 -24.90 2.29 -10.07
C LYS A 110 -23.43 2.05 -10.46
N ALA A 111 -22.96 2.66 -11.54
CA ALA A 111 -21.58 2.52 -12.00
C ALA A 111 -20.58 3.12 -10.99
N VAL A 112 -20.90 4.32 -10.45
CA VAL A 112 -20.13 4.97 -9.39
C VAL A 112 -20.05 4.08 -8.16
N ALA A 113 -21.18 3.51 -7.72
CA ALA A 113 -21.22 2.61 -6.56
C ALA A 113 -20.36 1.36 -6.78
N ILE A 114 -20.44 0.71 -7.95
CA ILE A 114 -19.63 -0.47 -8.28
C ILE A 114 -18.14 -0.14 -8.28
N ALA A 115 -17.74 0.97 -8.90
CA ALA A 115 -16.35 1.40 -8.94
C ALA A 115 -15.81 1.74 -7.54
N PHE A 116 -16.62 2.35 -6.68
CA PHE A 116 -16.24 2.64 -5.30
C PHE A 116 -16.08 1.37 -4.47
N ILE A 117 -16.99 0.40 -4.61
CA ILE A 117 -16.86 -0.92 -3.97
C ILE A 117 -15.58 -1.62 -4.44
N LEU A 118 -15.29 -1.58 -5.74
CA LEU A 118 -14.06 -2.15 -6.28
C LEU A 118 -12.80 -1.49 -5.67
N SER A 119 -12.79 -0.15 -5.57
CA SER A 119 -11.70 0.58 -4.89
C SER A 119 -11.53 0.12 -3.44
N MET A 120 -12.63 -0.04 -2.69
CA MET A 120 -12.60 -0.57 -1.32
C MET A 120 -12.04 -1.99 -1.24
N VAL A 121 -12.46 -2.89 -2.13
CA VAL A 121 -11.96 -4.28 -2.15
C VAL A 121 -10.46 -4.31 -2.45
N LEU A 122 -10.00 -3.50 -3.39
CA LEU A 122 -8.56 -3.37 -3.70
C LEU A 122 -7.77 -2.83 -2.50
N LEU A 123 -8.29 -1.81 -1.82
CA LEU A 123 -7.65 -1.24 -0.64
C LEU A 123 -7.57 -2.27 0.50
N ILE A 124 -8.65 -2.99 0.77
CA ILE A 124 -8.67 -4.08 1.75
C ILE A 124 -7.64 -5.15 1.39
N GLY A 125 -7.59 -5.57 0.12
CA GLY A 125 -6.59 -6.52 -0.37
C GLY A 125 -5.16 -6.04 -0.14
N GLY A 126 -4.87 -4.78 -0.46
CA GLY A 126 -3.55 -4.17 -0.22
C GLY A 126 -3.19 -4.11 1.27
N LEU A 127 -4.14 -3.75 2.13
CA LEU A 127 -3.95 -3.75 3.59
C LEU A 127 -3.73 -5.15 4.16
N MET A 128 -4.40 -6.18 3.63
CA MET A 128 -4.18 -7.56 4.03
C MET A 128 -2.77 -8.05 3.66
N TRP A 129 -2.30 -7.72 2.45
CA TRP A 129 -0.92 -7.99 2.04
C TRP A 129 0.10 -7.25 2.91
N PHE A 130 -0.20 -6.01 3.27
CA PHE A 130 0.63 -5.25 4.20
C PHE A 130 0.66 -5.85 5.61
N LEU A 131 -0.48 -6.33 6.12
CA LEU A 131 -0.54 -7.04 7.40
C LEU A 131 0.34 -8.30 7.38
N VAL A 132 0.35 -9.02 6.26
CA VAL A 132 1.21 -10.18 6.05
C VAL A 132 2.69 -9.79 6.08
N GLU A 133 3.09 -8.69 5.43
CA GLU A 133 4.45 -8.12 5.52
C GLU A 133 4.86 -7.81 6.96
N VAL A 134 3.98 -7.12 7.70
CA VAL A 134 4.23 -6.72 9.09
C VAL A 134 4.42 -7.96 9.96
N ARG A 135 3.61 -9.00 9.78
CA ARG A 135 3.77 -10.27 10.52
C ARG A 135 5.07 -10.99 10.16
N MET A 136 5.50 -10.96 8.90
CA MET A 136 6.81 -11.49 8.51
C MET A 136 7.95 -10.71 9.15
N SER A 137 7.86 -9.38 9.17
CA SER A 137 8.83 -8.49 9.82
C SER A 137 9.00 -8.80 11.30
N VAL A 138 7.89 -8.92 12.04
CA VAL A 138 7.92 -9.18 13.48
C VAL A 138 8.51 -10.55 13.78
N ARG A 139 8.20 -11.57 12.96
CA ARG A 139 8.79 -12.91 13.10
C ARG A 139 10.30 -12.90 12.82
N ALA A 140 10.75 -12.10 11.85
CA ALA A 140 12.17 -11.96 11.52
C ALA A 140 12.96 -11.18 12.60
N ILE A 141 12.32 -10.23 13.29
CA ILE A 141 12.92 -9.44 14.38
C ILE A 141 12.95 -10.22 15.71
N ARG A 142 12.20 -11.33 15.84
CA ARG A 142 12.28 -12.18 17.04
C ARG A 142 13.72 -12.65 17.19
N VAL A 143 14.42 -11.97 18.10
CA VAL A 143 15.86 -12.04 18.34
C VAL A 143 16.28 -13.50 18.26
N ARG A 144 17.25 -13.79 17.38
CA ARG A 144 17.82 -15.14 17.24
C ARG A 144 18.11 -15.65 18.64
N ALA A 145 17.48 -16.77 19.02
CA ALA A 145 17.69 -17.37 20.34
C ALA A 145 19.17 -17.67 20.62
N GLU A 146 19.97 -17.84 19.57
CA GLU A 146 21.42 -17.97 19.59
C GLU A 146 22.16 -16.73 20.14
N LEU A 147 21.60 -15.52 19.99
CA LEU A 147 22.16 -14.28 20.56
C LEU A 147 21.60 -13.95 21.95
N LEU A 148 20.61 -14.71 22.42
CA LEU A 148 20.01 -14.49 23.75
C LEU A 148 20.84 -15.13 24.89
N GLU A 149 21.99 -15.76 24.59
CA GLU A 149 22.88 -16.42 25.56
C GLU A 149 22.12 -17.17 26.67
N ARG A 150 21.00 -17.84 26.35
CA ARG A 150 20.16 -18.52 27.36
C ARG A 150 20.83 -19.75 28.00
N THR A 151 22.08 -20.03 27.64
CA THR A 151 22.89 -21.14 28.15
C THR A 151 24.12 -20.64 28.93
N ARG A 152 23.95 -19.56 29.70
CA ARG A 152 24.95 -19.18 30.72
C ARG A 152 24.27 -18.89 32.05
N GLN A 153 23.60 -19.90 32.61
CA GLN A 153 23.37 -20.06 34.05
C GLN A 153 23.49 -21.54 34.40
#